data_AF-A0A1X7ANJ1-F1
#
_entry.id   AF-A0A1X7ANJ1-F1
#
_cell.length_a   1.000
_cell.length_b   1.000
_cell.length_c   1.000
_cell.angle_alpha   90.00
_cell.angle_beta   90.00
_cell.angle_gamma   90.00
#
_symmetry.space_group_name_H-M   'P 1'
#
loop_
_entity.id
_entity.type
_entity.pdbx_description
1 polymer ?
#
loop_
_entity_poly.entity_id
_entity_poly.type
_entity_poly.pdbx_seq_one_letter_code
_entity_poly.pdbx_strand_id
1 'polypeptide(L)'
;MGISFDEHLGIHQQALLYREQRATVISGNLANIDTPGYKAVDLDFSTALQQAREGKNLNNGQPTATPQMVERPQSQPSADGNTVEIGQEQAAWARNRTDWETSFTFLNMKFKSLEKAISGQ
;
A
#
# COMPACT_ATOMS: atom_id res chain seq x y z
N MET A 1 18.45 26.40 8.45
CA MET A 1 17.17 25.83 8.01
C MET A 1 17.47 24.75 6.97
N GLY A 2 17.78 23.54 7.44
CA GLY A 2 17.91 22.39 6.56
C GLY A 2 16.52 21.96 6.13
N ILE A 3 16.28 21.92 4.83
CA ILE A 3 15.03 21.42 4.28
C ILE A 3 15.02 19.92 4.60
N SER A 4 14.23 19.49 5.58
CA SER A 4 14.08 18.07 5.92
C SER A 4 13.40 17.36 4.74
N PHE A 5 14.20 16.87 3.80
CA PHE A 5 13.72 16.17 2.59
C PHE A 5 12.83 14.97 2.95
N ASP A 6 13.12 14.29 4.07
CA ASP A 6 12.35 13.16 4.59
C ASP A 6 10.91 13.56 5.01
N GLU A 7 10.78 14.72 5.67
CA GLU A 7 9.49 15.27 6.10
C GLU A 7 8.67 15.81 4.92
N HIS A 8 9.33 16.35 3.89
CA HIS A 8 8.69 16.90 2.68
C HIS A 8 8.33 15.86 1.62
N LEU A 9 9.13 14.81 1.45
CA LEU A 9 8.81 13.66 0.59
C LEU A 9 7.64 12.84 1.17
N GLY A 10 7.56 12.76 2.50
CA GLY A 10 6.37 12.40 3.27
C GLY A 10 5.83 10.99 3.04
N ILE A 11 4.62 10.75 3.54
CA ILE A 11 3.89 9.46 3.50
C ILE A 11 3.67 8.88 2.10
N HIS A 12 3.88 9.64 1.03
CA HIS A 12 3.60 9.22 -0.34
C HIS A 12 4.64 8.24 -0.90
N GLN A 13 5.92 8.42 -0.55
CA GLN A 13 6.96 7.46 -0.93
C GLN A 13 6.72 6.11 -0.25
N GLN A 14 6.43 6.12 1.04
CA GLN A 14 6.08 4.92 1.79
C GLN A 14 4.78 4.28 1.27
N ALA A 15 3.79 5.10 0.87
CA ALA A 15 2.57 4.61 0.26
C ALA A 15 2.81 3.97 -1.12
N LEU A 16 3.72 4.49 -1.94
CA LEU A 16 4.05 3.88 -3.24
C LEU A 16 4.65 2.48 -3.07
N LEU A 17 5.62 2.33 -2.18
CA LEU A 17 6.23 1.03 -1.85
C LEU A 17 5.18 0.04 -1.33
N TYR A 18 4.28 0.51 -0.47
CA TYR A 18 3.19 -0.31 0.04
C TYR A 18 2.23 -0.76 -1.07
N ARG A 19 1.88 0.13 -2.01
CA ARG A 19 1.00 -0.19 -3.14
C ARG A 19 1.62 -1.22 -4.07
N GLU A 20 2.93 -1.19 -4.25
CA GLU A 20 3.67 -2.22 -4.98
C GLU A 20 3.60 -3.58 -4.28
N GLN A 21 3.81 -3.60 -2.96
CA GLN A 21 3.66 -4.82 -2.16
C GLN A 21 2.24 -5.37 -2.23
N ARG A 22 1.23 -4.50 -2.15
CA ARG A 22 -0.18 -4.90 -2.29
C ARG A 22 -0.48 -5.49 -3.66
N ALA A 23 0.09 -4.93 -4.74
CA ALA A 23 -0.06 -5.49 -6.08
C ALA A 23 0.52 -6.90 -6.17
N THR A 24 1.67 -7.13 -5.52
CA THR A 24 2.29 -8.47 -5.44
C THR A 24 1.39 -9.46 -4.69
N VAL A 25 0.79 -9.03 -3.57
CA VAL A 25 -0.15 -9.86 -2.80
C VAL A 25 -1.40 -10.20 -3.61
N ILE A 26 -2.02 -9.23 -4.28
CA ILE A 26 -3.19 -9.46 -5.14
C ILE A 26 -2.84 -10.42 -6.28
N SER A 27 -1.66 -10.26 -6.89
CA SER A 27 -1.18 -11.19 -7.92
C SER A 27 -0.99 -12.61 -7.37
N GLY A 28 -0.48 -12.74 -6.14
CA GLY A 28 -0.33 -14.04 -5.47
C GLY A 28 -1.68 -14.70 -5.18
N ASN A 29 -2.68 -13.94 -4.76
CA ASN A 29 -4.04 -14.45 -4.57
C ASN A 29 -4.65 -14.90 -5.90
N LEU A 30 -4.52 -14.08 -6.94
CA LEU A 30 -5.04 -14.40 -8.27
C LEU A 30 -4.38 -15.65 -8.87
N ALA A 31 -3.08 -15.84 -8.65
CA ALA A 31 -2.36 -17.05 -9.08
C ALA A 31 -2.84 -18.32 -8.37
N ASN A 32 -3.36 -18.19 -7.14
CA ASN A 32 -3.88 -19.30 -6.34
C ASN A 32 -5.41 -19.41 -6.37
N ILE A 33 -6.08 -18.77 -7.33
CA ILE A 33 -7.55 -18.82 -7.38
C ILE A 33 -8.09 -20.22 -7.68
N ASP A 34 -7.35 -21.04 -8.41
CA ASP A 34 -7.76 -22.42 -8.69
C ASP A 34 -7.22 -23.40 -7.63
N THR A 35 -6.61 -22.90 -6.55
CA THR A 35 -6.06 -23.71 -5.46
C THR A 35 -7.13 -23.96 -4.39
N PRO A 36 -7.57 -25.22 -4.15
CA PRO A 36 -8.54 -25.54 -3.10
C PRO A 36 -8.04 -25.14 -1.71
N GLY A 37 -8.93 -24.61 -0.85
CA GLY A 37 -8.60 -24.22 0.52
C GLY A 37 -7.69 -22.99 0.69
N TYR A 38 -7.38 -22.25 -0.38
CA TYR A 38 -6.57 -21.03 -0.28
C TYR A 38 -7.35 -19.88 0.36
N LYS A 39 -6.65 -19.07 1.18
CA LYS A 39 -7.22 -17.91 1.85
C LYS A 39 -6.65 -16.62 1.28
N ALA A 40 -7.52 -15.77 0.76
CA ALA A 40 -7.20 -14.43 0.31
C ALA A 40 -6.69 -13.57 1.48
N VAL A 41 -5.50 -13.02 1.30
CA VAL A 41 -4.88 -12.05 2.23
C VAL A 41 -4.85 -10.67 1.57
N ASP A 42 -5.07 -9.63 2.36
CA ASP A 42 -4.80 -8.24 1.95
C ASP A 42 -3.76 -7.62 2.88
N LEU A 43 -3.21 -6.49 2.46
CA LEU A 43 -2.43 -5.64 3.33
C LEU A 43 -3.37 -4.57 3.93
N ASP A 44 -3.18 -4.24 5.21
CA ASP A 44 -3.92 -3.13 5.84
C ASP A 44 -3.05 -1.86 5.96
N PHE A 45 -3.29 -0.90 5.06
CA PHE A 45 -2.57 0.37 5.01
C PHE A 45 -3.05 1.32 6.11
N SER A 46 -4.31 1.21 6.51
CA SER A 46 -4.94 2.16 7.42
C SER A 46 -4.30 2.06 8.81
N THR A 47 -4.09 0.84 9.29
CA THR A 47 -3.38 0.56 10.53
C THR A 47 -1.90 0.98 10.44
N ALA A 48 -1.21 0.68 9.33
CA ALA A 48 0.19 1.09 9.15
C ALA A 48 0.35 2.64 9.10
N LEU A 49 -0.57 3.34 8.45
CA LEU A 49 -0.58 4.80 8.37
C LEU A 49 -0.93 5.44 9.71
N GLN A 50 -1.88 4.88 10.46
CA GLN A 50 -2.22 5.33 11.81
C GLN A 50 -1.01 5.16 12.74
N GLN A 51 -0.32 4.02 12.69
CA GLN A 51 0.90 3.79 13.46
C GLN A 51 2.06 4.72 13.07
N ALA A 52 2.20 5.05 11.78
CA ALA A 52 3.20 6.01 11.31
C ALA A 52 2.87 7.45 11.74
N ARG A 53 1.57 7.82 11.75
CA ARG A 53 1.08 9.15 12.19
C ARG A 53 1.14 9.33 13.70
N GLU A 54 0.86 8.29 14.47
CA GLU A 54 0.87 8.32 15.94
C GLU A 54 2.31 8.33 16.52
N GLY A 55 3.35 8.24 15.69
CA GLY A 55 4.75 8.23 16.15
C GLY A 55 5.10 7.04 17.06
N LYS A 56 4.20 6.06 17.21
CA LYS A 56 4.32 4.91 18.13
C LYS A 56 5.41 3.90 17.76
N ASN A 57 6.14 4.13 16.66
CA ASN A 57 7.25 3.30 16.21
C ASN A 57 8.63 3.83 16.60
N LEU A 58 8.74 4.72 17.60
CA LEU A 58 10.04 5.24 18.08
C LEU A 58 10.66 4.45 19.25
N ASN A 59 9.99 3.46 19.83
CA ASN A 59 10.50 2.80 21.04
C ASN A 59 11.53 1.68 20.80
N ASN A 60 11.80 1.24 19.58
CA ASN A 60 12.68 0.09 19.33
C ASN A 60 13.47 0.17 18.01
N GLY A 61 14.00 1.33 17.61
CA GLY A 61 15.09 1.43 16.61
C GLY A 61 14.86 0.74 15.25
N GLN A 62 13.63 0.39 14.89
CA GLN A 62 13.30 -0.40 13.71
C GLN A 62 12.17 0.30 12.96
N PRO A 63 12.50 1.16 11.96
CA PRO A 63 11.50 1.89 11.20
C PRO A 63 11.00 0.97 10.08
N THR A 64 10.21 -0.03 10.45
CA THR A 64 9.45 -0.80 9.48
C THR A 64 8.05 -0.91 10.04
N ALA A 65 7.18 -0.01 9.61
CA ALA A 65 5.74 -0.28 9.62
C ALA A 65 5.54 -1.51 8.72
N THR A 66 5.73 -2.69 9.27
CA THR A 66 5.50 -3.95 8.57
C THR A 66 4.01 -4.00 8.30
N PRO A 67 3.59 -4.00 7.02
CA PRO A 67 2.18 -4.02 6.70
C PRO A 67 1.59 -5.32 7.24
N GLN A 68 0.60 -5.20 8.12
CA GLN A 68 -0.07 -6.37 8.67
C GLN A 68 -0.86 -7.04 7.54
N MET A 69 -0.53 -8.29 7.27
CA MET A 69 -1.33 -9.14 6.39
C MET A 69 -2.60 -9.54 7.14
N VAL A 70 -3.75 -9.25 6.56
CA VAL A 70 -5.06 -9.54 7.16
C VAL A 70 -5.81 -10.49 6.22
N GLU A 71 -6.28 -11.61 6.77
CA GLU A 71 -7.19 -12.50 6.04
C GLU A 71 -8.48 -11.75 5.72
N ARG A 72 -8.93 -11.78 4.47
CA ARG A 72 -10.19 -11.13 4.10
C ARG A 72 -11.38 -12.01 4.50
N PRO A 73 -12.44 -11.42 5.06
CA PRO A 73 -13.65 -12.17 5.39
C PRO A 73 -14.31 -12.71 4.11
N GLN A 74 -14.68 -13.99 4.14
CA GLN A 74 -15.42 -14.61 3.04
C GLN A 74 -16.79 -13.94 2.88
N SER A 75 -17.01 -13.32 1.73
CA SER A 75 -18.32 -12.79 1.35
C SER A 75 -19.22 -13.88 0.74
N GLN A 76 -18.60 -14.89 0.09
CA GLN A 76 -19.29 -16.00 -0.55
C GLN A 76 -18.63 -17.33 -0.14
N PRO A 77 -19.39 -18.32 0.35
CA PRO A 77 -18.86 -19.66 0.57
C PRO A 77 -18.59 -20.31 -0.80
N SER A 78 -17.33 -20.63 -1.07
CA SER A 78 -16.94 -21.45 -2.22
C SER A 78 -17.08 -22.93 -1.88
N ALA A 79 -17.48 -23.75 -2.86
CA ALA A 79 -17.61 -25.20 -2.70
C ALA A 79 -16.27 -25.86 -2.30
N ASP A 80 -15.15 -25.27 -2.72
CA ASP A 80 -13.81 -25.81 -2.51
C ASP A 80 -13.09 -25.16 -1.31
N GLY A 81 -13.80 -24.35 -0.51
CA GLY A 81 -13.22 -23.64 0.64
C GLY A 81 -12.25 -22.51 0.28
N ASN A 82 -12.08 -22.20 -1.01
CA ASN A 82 -11.29 -21.05 -1.46
C ASN A 82 -12.03 -19.74 -1.12
N THR A 83 -11.30 -18.75 -0.63
CA THR A 83 -11.83 -17.42 -0.29
C THR A 83 -11.46 -16.34 -1.31
N VAL A 84 -10.65 -16.67 -2.32
CA VAL A 84 -10.27 -15.79 -3.43
C VAL A 84 -11.40 -15.71 -4.45
N GLU A 85 -11.74 -14.50 -4.84
CA GLU A 85 -12.75 -14.24 -5.88
C GLU A 85 -12.17 -13.32 -6.95
N ILE A 86 -12.17 -13.75 -8.22
CA ILE A 86 -11.65 -12.96 -9.36
C ILE A 86 -12.23 -11.54 -9.36
N GLY A 87 -13.55 -11.39 -9.18
CA GLY A 87 -14.21 -10.08 -9.26
C GLY A 87 -13.71 -9.13 -8.18
N GLN A 88 -13.52 -9.63 -6.96
CA GLN A 88 -12.98 -8.86 -5.85
C GLN A 88 -11.49 -8.55 -6.04
N GLU A 89 -10.67 -9.51 -6.49
CA GLU A 89 -9.23 -9.27 -6.76
C GLU A 89 -9.05 -8.23 -7.89
N GLN A 90 -9.86 -8.29 -8.96
CA GLN A 90 -9.82 -7.32 -10.05
C GLN A 90 -10.22 -5.92 -9.57
N ALA A 91 -11.27 -5.81 -8.76
CA ALA A 91 -11.68 -4.54 -8.17
C ALA A 91 -10.60 -3.99 -7.22
N ALA A 92 -9.97 -4.83 -6.40
CA ALA A 92 -8.87 -4.45 -5.52
C ALA A 92 -7.64 -3.99 -6.31
N TRP A 93 -7.28 -4.69 -7.39
CA TRP A 93 -6.19 -4.32 -8.28
C TRP A 93 -6.44 -2.98 -8.97
N ALA A 94 -7.65 -2.78 -9.50
CA ALA A 94 -8.03 -1.53 -10.15
C ALA A 94 -7.94 -0.34 -9.18
N ARG A 95 -8.44 -0.49 -7.94
CA ARG A 95 -8.30 0.55 -6.90
C ARG A 95 -6.83 0.83 -6.58
N ASN A 96 -6.03 -0.22 -6.37
CA ASN A 96 -4.62 -0.07 -6.04
C ASN A 96 -3.84 0.65 -7.16
N ARG A 97 -4.18 0.36 -8.42
CA ARG A 97 -3.61 1.03 -9.59
C ARG A 97 -3.95 2.52 -9.62
N THR A 98 -5.22 2.88 -9.53
CA THR A 98 -5.67 4.29 -9.52
C THR A 98 -4.98 5.08 -8.41
N ASP A 99 -4.88 4.47 -7.23
CA ASP A 99 -4.24 5.12 -6.12
C ASP A 99 -2.71 5.27 -6.29
N TRP A 100 -2.05 4.30 -6.95
CA TRP A 100 -0.62 4.37 -7.26
C TRP A 100 -0.34 5.51 -8.25
N GLU A 101 -1.14 5.62 -9.31
CA GLU A 101 -1.06 6.70 -10.29
C GLU A 101 -1.27 8.08 -9.62
N THR A 102 -2.22 8.14 -8.68
CA THR A 102 -2.48 9.34 -7.87
C THR A 102 -1.29 9.70 -6.99
N SER A 103 -0.75 8.75 -6.22
CA SER A 103 0.44 8.95 -5.38
C SER A 103 1.66 9.40 -6.20
N PHE A 104 1.88 8.80 -7.36
CA PHE A 104 2.97 9.16 -8.26
C PHE A 104 2.83 10.59 -8.79
N THR A 105 1.61 10.99 -9.15
CA THR A 105 1.31 12.36 -9.61
C THR A 105 1.61 13.39 -8.51
N PHE A 106 1.19 13.13 -7.27
CA PHE A 106 1.51 14.01 -6.13
C PHE A 106 3.00 14.12 -5.87
N LEU A 107 3.72 13.01 -5.93
CA LEU A 107 5.16 12.97 -5.77
C LEU A 107 5.86 13.80 -6.87
N ASN A 108 5.43 13.66 -8.12
CA ASN A 108 5.95 14.46 -9.23
C ASN A 108 5.68 15.97 -9.06
N MET A 109 4.48 16.36 -8.61
CA MET A 109 4.16 17.77 -8.31
C MET A 109 5.07 18.33 -7.20
N LYS A 110 5.34 17.54 -6.15
CA LYS A 110 6.27 17.93 -5.09
C LYS A 110 7.69 18.10 -5.59
N PHE A 111 8.20 17.18 -6.40
CA PHE A 111 9.53 17.30 -7.00
C PHE A 111 9.65 18.58 -7.83
N LYS A 112 8.67 18.87 -8.69
CA LYS A 112 8.64 20.13 -9.46
C LYS A 112 8.60 21.37 -8.57
N SER A 113 7.88 21.32 -7.44
CA SER A 113 7.83 22.44 -6.50
C SER A 113 9.17 22.68 -5.79
N LEU A 114 9.89 21.60 -5.43
CA LEU A 114 11.23 21.66 -4.85
C LEU A 114 12.26 22.17 -5.86
N GLU A 115 12.20 21.66 -7.09
CA GLU A 115 13.05 22.12 -8.19
C GLU A 115 12.88 23.63 -8.42
N LYS A 116 11.62 24.10 -8.47
CA LYS A 116 11.33 25.54 -8.60
C LYS A 116 11.89 26.34 -7.42
N ALA A 117 11.67 25.88 -6.18
CA ALA A 117 12.16 26.55 -4.98
C ALA A 117 13.70 26.62 -4.91
N ILE A 118 14.40 25.58 -5.39
CA ILE A 118 15.87 25.53 -5.45
C ILE A 118 16.41 26.39 -6.60
N SER A 119 15.72 26.38 -7.75
CA SER A 119 16.10 27.18 -8.93
C SER A 119 15.85 28.69 -8.77
N GLY A 120 15.22 29.12 -7.68
CA GLY A 120 15.08 30.55 -7.33
C GLY A 120 14.11 31.35 -8.21
N GLN A 121 13.15 30.68 -8.86
CA GLN A 121 12.03 31.32 -9.58
C GLN A 121 10.70 31.19 -8.84
#